data_AF-A0A2E0KU65-F1
#
_entry.id   AF-A0A2E0KU65-F1
#
_cell.length_a   1.000
_cell.length_b   1.000
_cell.length_c   1.000
_cell.angle_alpha   90.00
_cell.angle_beta   90.00
_cell.angle_gamma   90.00
#
_symmetry.space_group_name_H-M   'P 1'
#
loop_
_entity.id
_entity.type
_entity.pdbx_description
1 polymer ?
#
loop_
_entity_poly.entity_id
_entity_poly.type
_entity_poly.pdbx_seq_one_letter_code
_entity_poly.pdbx_strand_id
1 'polypeptide(L)'
;MRTSTAKRFLAELSDYELLALAHSRLDALLNKRLNELLHSNQSRALSADEQAEFQKLVKITEHGSILKAQAAREAIQRGLMGAPST
;
A
#
# COMPACT_ATOMS: atom_id res chain seq x y z
N MET A 1 -5.88 18.49 8.33
CA MET A 1 -7.11 17.87 7.79
C MET A 1 -6.89 17.50 6.31
N ARG A 2 -6.57 16.24 5.99
CA ARG A 2 -6.37 15.78 4.58
C ARG A 2 -6.99 14.40 4.30
N THR A 3 -8.06 14.03 5.01
CA THR A 3 -8.76 12.75 4.83
C THR A 3 -9.97 12.82 3.89
N SER A 4 -10.35 14.01 3.39
CA SER A 4 -11.60 14.19 2.63
C SER A 4 -11.49 13.95 1.11
N THR A 5 -10.31 14.03 0.51
CA THR A 5 -10.14 13.95 -0.95
C THR A 5 -10.04 12.50 -1.44
N ALA A 6 -9.27 11.66 -0.74
CA ALA A 6 -9.07 10.27 -1.12
C ALA A 6 -10.38 9.46 -1.10
N LYS A 7 -11.25 9.69 -0.11
CA LYS A 7 -12.56 9.03 -0.03
C LYS A 7 -13.46 9.38 -1.23
N ARG A 8 -13.43 10.64 -1.67
CA ARG A 8 -14.25 11.12 -2.79
C ARG A 8 -13.77 10.54 -4.12
N PHE A 9 -12.44 10.51 -4.30
CA PHE A 9 -11.80 9.85 -5.44
C PHE A 9 -12.16 8.35 -5.53
N LEU A 10 -12.10 7.61 -4.41
CA LEU A 10 -12.45 6.19 -4.39
C LEU A 10 -13.93 5.94 -4.67
N ALA A 11 -14.81 6.86 -4.25
CA ALA A 11 -16.24 6.77 -4.54
C ALA A 11 -16.55 6.95 -6.04
N GLU A 12 -15.68 7.64 -6.78
CA GLU A 12 -15.82 7.90 -8.21
C GLU A 12 -15.19 6.82 -9.10
N LEU A 13 -14.38 5.91 -8.54
CA LEU A 13 -13.82 4.79 -9.28
C LEU A 13 -14.90 3.80 -9.73
N SER A 14 -14.72 3.24 -10.93
CA SER A 14 -15.52 2.09 -11.36
C SER A 14 -15.23 0.86 -10.50
N ASP A 15 -16.18 -0.08 -10.46
CA ASP A 15 -16.04 -1.30 -9.67
C ASP A 15 -14.79 -2.11 -10.05
N TYR A 16 -14.43 -2.12 -11.33
CA TYR A 16 -13.21 -2.77 -11.83
C TYR A 16 -11.93 -2.08 -11.32
N GLU A 17 -11.85 -0.76 -11.42
CA GLU A 17 -10.69 0.01 -10.98
C GLU A 17 -10.53 -0.03 -9.46
N LEU A 18 -11.64 0.01 -8.74
CA LEU A 18 -11.67 -0.09 -7.28
C LEU A 18 -11.20 -1.47 -6.81
N LEU A 19 -11.66 -2.56 -7.45
CA LEU A 19 -11.19 -3.91 -7.18
C LEU A 19 -9.72 -4.10 -7.55
N ALA A 20 -9.27 -3.57 -8.69
CA ALA A 20 -7.87 -3.61 -9.10
C ALA A 20 -6.97 -2.90 -8.07
N LEU A 21 -7.40 -1.74 -7.57
CA LEU A 21 -6.70 -0.99 -6.52
C LEU A 21 -6.71 -1.74 -5.17
N ALA A 22 -7.85 -2.30 -4.76
CA ALA A 22 -7.96 -3.07 -3.53
C ALA A 22 -7.07 -4.33 -3.57
N HIS A 23 -6.96 -4.98 -4.72
CA HIS A 23 -6.12 -6.16 -4.92
C HIS A 23 -4.68 -5.86 -5.34
N SER A 24 -4.31 -4.60 -5.64
CA SER A 24 -2.99 -4.27 -6.17
C SER A 24 -1.91 -4.69 -5.16
N ARG A 25 -1.11 -5.71 -5.44
CA ARG A 25 0.08 -5.94 -4.63
C ARG A 25 1.01 -4.76 -4.90
N LEU A 26 1.41 -4.04 -3.84
CA LEU A 26 2.56 -3.12 -3.91
C LEU A 26 3.63 -3.81 -4.73
N ASP A 27 4.09 -3.13 -5.79
CA ASP A 27 4.90 -3.69 -6.87
C ASP A 27 5.84 -4.76 -6.29
N ALA A 28 5.73 -5.99 -6.80
CA ALA A 28 6.45 -7.12 -6.23
C ALA A 28 7.96 -6.83 -6.13
N LEU A 29 8.46 -5.97 -7.02
CA LEU A 29 9.83 -5.45 -7.00
C LEU A 29 10.11 -4.55 -5.79
N LEU A 30 9.21 -3.60 -5.47
CA LEU A 30 9.35 -2.70 -4.31
C LEU A 30 9.26 -3.47 -2.99
N ASN A 31 8.35 -4.45 -2.89
CA ASN A 31 8.24 -5.31 -1.72
C ASN A 31 9.47 -6.20 -1.54
N LYS A 32 9.99 -6.78 -2.62
CA LYS A 32 11.22 -7.57 -2.58
C LYS A 32 12.39 -6.72 -2.11
N ARG A 33 12.55 -5.52 -2.66
CA ARG A 33 13.63 -4.60 -2.29
C ARG A 33 13.54 -4.13 -0.83
N LEU A 34 12.33 -3.83 -0.35
CA LEU A 34 12.11 -3.49 1.05
C LEU A 34 12.49 -4.66 1.97
N ASN A 35 12.11 -5.90 1.63
CA ASN A 35 12.50 -7.08 2.39
C ASN A 35 14.02 -7.32 2.41
N GLU A 36 14.71 -7.09 1.29
CA GLU A 36 16.18 -7.17 1.23
C GLU A 36 16.85 -6.14 2.16
N LEU A 37 16.34 -4.91 2.19
CA LEU A 37 16.85 -3.85 3.08
C LEU A 37 16.52 -4.13 4.55
N LEU A 38 15.33 -4.66 4.86
CA LEU A 38 14.98 -5.12 6.21
C LEU A 38 15.93 -6.22 6.69
N HIS A 39 16.19 -7.21 5.84
CA HIS A 39 17.10 -8.30 6.15
C HIS A 39 18.55 -7.83 6.32
N SER A 40 18.98 -6.89 5.47
CA SER A 40 20.30 -6.27 5.57
C SER A 40 20.45 -5.46 6.86
N ASN A 41 19.44 -4.68 7.24
CA ASN A 41 19.45 -3.88 8.48
C ASN A 41 19.50 -4.72 9.76
N GLN A 42 19.02 -5.97 9.71
CA GLN A 42 19.10 -6.92 10.83
C GLN A 42 20.51 -7.54 10.97
N SER A 43 21.23 -7.67 9.85
CA SER A 43 22.55 -8.32 9.81
C SER A 43 23.71 -7.32 9.85
N ARG A 44 23.50 -6.09 9.38
CA ARG A 44 24.50 -5.02 9.33
C ARG A 44 23.83 -3.65 9.37
N ALA A 45 24.60 -2.63 9.74
CA ALA A 45 24.17 -1.25 9.53
C ALA A 45 24.01 -0.99 8.01
N LEU A 46 22.89 -0.37 7.64
CA LEU A 46 22.66 0.13 6.28
C LEU A 46 23.58 1.32 6.00
N SER A 47 24.05 1.43 4.75
CA SER A 47 24.73 2.64 4.29
C SER A 47 23.77 3.83 4.26
N ALA A 48 24.31 5.05 4.14
CA ALA A 48 23.47 6.26 4.05
C ALA A 48 22.49 6.21 2.86
N ASP A 49 22.94 5.67 1.72
CA ASP A 49 22.11 5.51 0.52
C ASP A 49 21.02 4.45 0.71
N GLU A 50 21.37 3.32 1.33
CA GLU A 50 20.42 2.25 1.66
C GLU A 50 19.38 2.70 2.69
N GLN A 51 19.78 3.51 3.67
CA GLN A 51 18.88 4.10 4.65
C GLN A 51 17.90 5.08 3.99
N ALA A 52 18.38 5.90 3.04
CA ALA A 52 17.53 6.81 2.28
C ALA A 52 16.56 6.05 1.36
N GLU A 53 17.01 4.97 0.71
CA GLU A 53 16.17 4.07 -0.08
C GLU A 53 15.11 3.39 0.79
N PHE A 54 15.50 2.86 1.95
CA PHE A 54 14.62 2.22 2.92
C PHE A 54 13.50 3.17 3.38
N GLN A 55 13.84 4.41 3.75
CA GLN A 55 12.85 5.41 4.18
C GLN A 55 11.87 5.80 3.06
N LYS A 56 12.34 5.86 1.81
CA LYS A 56 11.46 6.09 0.65
C LYS A 56 10.51 4.92 0.44
N LEU A 57 11.03 3.69 0.49
CA LEU A 57 10.22 2.48 0.30
C LEU A 57 9.18 2.33 1.39
N VAL A 58 9.54 2.54 2.67
CA VAL A 58 8.60 2.54 3.79
C VAL A 58 7.45 3.52 3.53
N LYS A 59 7.76 4.78 3.20
CA LYS A 59 6.72 5.79 2.90
C LYS A 59 5.82 5.41 1.72
N ILE A 60 6.39 4.87 0.64
CA ILE A 60 5.62 4.41 -0.52
C ILE A 60 4.71 3.26 -0.12
N THR A 61 5.22 2.31 0.67
CA THR A 61 4.44 1.16 1.13
C THR A 61 3.34 1.53 2.13
N GLU A 62 3.59 2.45 3.06
CA GLU A 62 2.59 2.95 4.02
C GLU A 62 1.45 3.69 3.30
N HIS A 63 1.79 4.61 2.40
CA HIS A 63 0.80 5.35 1.62
C HIS A 63 0.00 4.41 0.71
N GLY A 64 0.66 3.45 0.06
CA GLY A 64 0.01 2.42 -0.74
C GLY A 64 -0.93 1.54 0.09
N SER A 65 -0.52 1.14 1.29
CA SER A 65 -1.32 0.29 2.19
C SER A 65 -2.56 1.01 2.71
N ILE A 66 -2.46 2.30 3.02
CA ILE A 66 -3.60 3.13 3.44
C ILE A 66 -4.61 3.27 2.29
N LEU A 67 -4.13 3.59 1.07
CA LEU A 67 -5.00 3.73 -0.10
C LEU A 67 -5.72 2.41 -0.43
N LYS A 68 -4.99 1.29 -0.35
CA LYS A 68 -5.57 -0.05 -0.52
C LYS A 68 -6.60 -0.40 0.54
N ALA A 69 -6.33 -0.13 1.81
CA ALA A 69 -7.28 -0.38 2.88
C ALA A 69 -8.57 0.45 2.70
N GLN A 70 -8.45 1.68 2.20
CA GLN A 70 -9.60 2.52 1.87
C GLN A 70 -10.36 1.98 0.65
N ALA A 71 -9.66 1.56 -0.40
CA ALA A 71 -10.27 0.93 -1.57
C ALA A 71 -10.98 -0.39 -1.23
N ALA A 72 -10.36 -1.22 -0.39
CA ALA A 72 -10.98 -2.46 0.10
C ALA A 72 -12.23 -2.18 0.93
N ARG A 73 -12.21 -1.17 1.81
CA ARG A 73 -13.40 -0.76 2.58
C ARG A 73 -14.55 -0.29 1.67
N GLU A 74 -14.26 0.50 0.65
CA GLU A 74 -15.25 0.94 -0.34
C GLU A 74 -15.77 -0.27 -1.15
N ALA A 75 -14.90 -1.18 -1.58
CA ALA A 75 -15.29 -2.39 -2.31
C ALA A 75 -16.20 -3.30 -1.47
N ILE A 76 -15.91 -3.45 -0.16
CA ILE A 76 -16.78 -4.17 0.79
C ILE A 76 -18.12 -3.43 0.96
N GLN A 77 -18.12 -2.11 1.09
CA GLN A 77 -19.35 -1.31 1.19
C GLN A 77 -20.24 -1.45 -0.06
N ARG A 78 -19.64 -1.60 -1.24
CA ARG A 78 -20.34 -1.87 -2.50
C ARG A 78 -20.72 -3.34 -2.71
N GLY A 79 -20.33 -4.24 -1.80
CA GLY A 79 -20.58 -5.68 -1.93
C GLY A 79 -19.72 -6.39 -2.99
N LEU A 80 -18.65 -5.76 -3.45
CA LEU A 80 -17.73 -6.29 -4.48
C LEU A 80 -16.69 -7.27 -3.91
N MET A 81 -16.44 -7.20 -2.60
CA MET A 81 -15.44 -8.02 -1.89
C MET A 81 -16.00 -8.47 -0.53
N GLY A 82 -15.68 -9.69 -0.12
CA GLY A 82 -15.93 -10.15 1.25
C GLY A 82 -15.03 -9.43 2.25
N ALA A 83 -15.51 -9.22 3.48
CA ALA A 83 -14.64 -8.71 4.54
C ALA A 83 -13.44 -9.67 4.71
N PRO A 84 -12.21 -9.15 4.93
CA PRO A 84 -11.05 -10.02 5.13
C PRO A 84 -11.33 -10.94 6.32
N SER A 85 -11.44 -12.24 6.06
CA SER A 85 -11.52 -13.26 7.11
C SER A 85 -10.18 -13.25 7.85
N THR A 86 -10.18 -12.71 9.06
CA THR A 86 -9.07 -12.79 10.04
C THR A 86 -8.66 -14.21 10.32
#